data_AF-A0AAD3RG27-F1
#
_entry.id   AF-A0AAD3RG27-F1
#
_cell.length_a   1.000
_cell.length_b   1.000
_cell.length_c   1.000
_cell.angle_alpha   90.00
_cell.angle_beta   90.00
_cell.angle_gamma   90.00
#
_symmetry.space_group_name_H-M   'P 1'
#
loop_
_entity.id
_entity.type
_entity.pdbx_description
1 polymer ?
#
loop_
_entity_poly.entity_id
_entity_poly.type
_entity_poly.pdbx_seq_one_letter_code
_entity_poly.pdbx_strand_id
1 'polypeptide(L)'
;VIQFALRDYIQYWYYTLSEDESFLLEIRQTLQNALVQFSTRSKEVDWQPYFTTRLVDDFATHLRVFRKAQDRLADREDKQRDITEELVDSFFEAEVEMERKICRDVVCTSHKDEEGFLRDLCELLLYLLLPPGDFHNKNMRYFLREVLARGVLLPLINQLSDPDYINQFVIWMIRDSSCNYEAFMNILKLTDKPAELEAVKDKVLEELQYLRSLDTAGDDINVIKNQINSLLFVKKVCETRIQRLQSGKEVDALKLAANFGKLCVIPLDHILVHNIALQFFMDFMQAAGAQAELFFWLTVEGYRVTAQQQLEAMQVWQRDGKKQPSATKGLLKAAALGVYEQYLSDKASPRVQVDEVSVTKLGEKLQKDDPTPEIFDEIQRKVYDMMLRDERYYPSFKQSPLYVRMLAELDMLKEPSYRGSDDGDVESFNGSPTGSINL
;
A
#
# COMPACT_ATOMS: atom_id res chain seq x y z
N VAL A 1 3.91 15.43 -34.10
CA VAL A 1 5.00 14.55 -33.62
C VAL A 1 6.12 14.42 -34.66
N ILE A 2 5.90 13.78 -35.83
CA ILE A 2 6.95 13.62 -36.88
C ILE A 2 7.62 14.95 -37.26
N GLN A 3 6.82 16.01 -37.47
CA GLN A 3 7.36 17.33 -37.82
C GLN A 3 8.23 17.92 -36.70
N PHE A 4 7.88 17.73 -35.43
CA PHE A 4 8.69 18.19 -34.31
C PHE A 4 9.99 17.39 -34.21
N ALA A 5 9.94 16.06 -34.39
CA ALA A 5 11.14 15.24 -34.39
C ALA A 5 12.10 15.60 -35.54
N LEU A 6 11.58 15.82 -36.76
CA LEU A 6 12.40 16.27 -37.89
C LEU A 6 13.02 17.65 -37.60
N ARG A 7 12.24 18.58 -37.04
CA ARG A 7 12.73 19.92 -36.69
C ARG A 7 13.85 19.87 -35.65
N ASP A 8 13.59 19.17 -34.56
CA ASP A 8 14.42 19.22 -33.34
C ASP A 8 15.70 18.39 -33.49
N TYR A 9 15.66 17.29 -34.25
CA TYR A 9 16.81 16.37 -34.35
C TYR A 9 17.51 16.38 -35.71
N ILE A 10 16.91 16.94 -36.77
CA ILE A 10 17.42 16.81 -38.15
C ILE A 10 17.61 18.17 -38.83
N GLN A 11 16.55 18.98 -38.92
CA GLN A 11 16.55 20.22 -39.69
C GLN A 11 17.60 21.22 -39.19
N TYR A 12 17.79 21.33 -37.86
CA TYR A 12 18.73 22.27 -37.27
C TYR A 12 20.16 22.14 -37.83
N TRP A 13 20.69 20.93 -37.94
CA TRP A 13 22.03 20.71 -38.49
C TRP A 13 22.01 20.48 -39.99
N TYR A 14 20.94 19.90 -40.57
CA TYR A 14 20.89 19.62 -42.00
C TYR A 14 20.93 20.89 -42.85
N TYR A 15 20.21 21.94 -42.45
CA TYR A 15 20.23 23.22 -43.16
C TYR A 15 21.56 23.95 -43.08
N THR A 16 22.51 23.51 -42.23
CA THR A 16 23.90 24.00 -42.27
C THR A 16 24.73 23.33 -43.37
N LEU A 17 24.26 22.23 -43.93
CA LEU A 17 24.97 21.41 -44.93
C LEU A 17 24.35 21.50 -46.33
N SER A 18 23.02 21.57 -46.42
CA SER A 18 22.29 21.57 -47.70
C SER A 18 20.92 22.25 -47.57
N GLU A 19 20.48 22.89 -48.65
CA GLU A 19 19.13 23.45 -48.79
C GLU A 19 18.16 22.49 -49.50
N ASP A 20 18.63 21.32 -49.96
CA ASP A 20 17.80 20.33 -50.66
C ASP A 20 16.75 19.69 -49.73
N GLU A 21 15.47 19.89 -50.03
CA GLU A 21 14.39 19.31 -49.24
C GLU A 21 14.17 17.81 -49.49
N SER A 22 14.75 17.24 -50.55
CA SER A 22 14.54 15.84 -50.96
C SER A 22 14.92 14.86 -49.84
N PHE A 23 16.05 15.10 -49.17
CA PHE A 23 16.48 14.30 -48.02
C PHE A 23 15.48 14.32 -46.86
N LEU A 24 14.95 15.51 -46.51
CA LEU A 24 13.98 15.64 -45.43
C LEU A 24 12.65 14.97 -45.79
N LEU A 25 12.27 15.02 -47.06
CA LEU A 25 11.09 14.34 -47.59
C LEU A 25 11.25 12.81 -47.54
N GLU A 26 12.41 12.29 -47.94
CA GLU A 26 12.73 10.86 -47.86
C GLU A 26 12.70 10.35 -46.42
N ILE A 27 13.37 11.04 -45.48
CA ILE A 27 13.32 10.66 -44.06
C ILE A 27 11.88 10.69 -43.54
N ARG A 28 11.10 11.72 -43.90
CA ARG A 28 9.70 11.80 -43.49
C ARG A 28 8.90 10.61 -43.99
N GLN A 29 9.09 10.22 -45.25
CA GLN A 29 8.39 9.09 -45.85
C GLN A 29 8.83 7.76 -45.22
N THR A 30 10.12 7.57 -44.97
CA THR A 30 10.66 6.40 -44.24
C THR A 30 10.09 6.32 -42.82
N LEU A 31 10.02 7.43 -42.08
CA LEU A 31 9.42 7.48 -40.74
C LEU A 31 7.92 7.17 -40.77
N GLN A 32 7.19 7.70 -41.75
CA GLN A 32 5.77 7.38 -41.92
C GLN A 32 5.56 5.90 -42.20
N ASN A 33 6.36 5.32 -43.09
CA ASN A 33 6.32 3.89 -43.39
C ASN A 33 6.64 3.05 -42.15
N ALA A 34 7.67 3.42 -41.39
CA ALA A 34 8.04 2.75 -40.15
C ALA A 34 6.90 2.82 -39.11
N LEU A 35 6.21 3.96 -38.97
CA LEU A 35 5.07 4.11 -38.07
C LEU A 35 3.85 3.29 -38.51
N VAL A 36 3.60 3.19 -39.81
CA VAL A 36 2.54 2.33 -40.35
C VAL A 36 2.85 0.86 -40.07
N GLN A 37 4.11 0.44 -40.26
CA GLN A 37 4.55 -0.93 -39.93
C GLN A 37 4.44 -1.19 -38.42
N PHE A 38 4.87 -0.24 -37.59
CA PHE A 38 4.75 -0.33 -36.14
C PHE A 38 3.30 -0.47 -35.70
N SER A 39 2.41 0.37 -36.24
CA SER A 39 0.98 0.31 -35.95
C SER A 39 0.35 -1.01 -36.39
N THR A 40 0.74 -1.54 -37.55
CA THR A 40 0.23 -2.81 -38.08
C THR A 40 0.66 -3.97 -37.18
N ARG A 41 1.95 -4.06 -36.86
CA ARG A 41 2.47 -5.11 -35.96
C ARG A 41 1.93 -4.98 -34.54
N SER A 42 1.75 -3.76 -34.04
CA SER A 42 1.17 -3.54 -32.72
C SER A 42 -0.26 -4.07 -32.61
N LYS A 43 -1.03 -4.12 -33.71
CA LYS A 43 -2.38 -4.72 -33.71
C LYS A 43 -2.36 -6.24 -33.61
N GLU A 44 -1.25 -6.88 -33.93
CA GLU A 44 -1.06 -8.33 -33.83
C GLU A 44 -0.66 -8.76 -32.41
N VAL A 45 -0.30 -7.79 -31.55
CA VAL A 45 0.07 -8.04 -30.15
C VAL A 45 -1.18 -8.05 -29.29
N ASP A 46 -1.34 -9.11 -28.50
CA ASP A 46 -2.36 -9.15 -27.45
C ASP A 46 -1.92 -8.32 -26.25
N TRP A 47 -2.41 -7.08 -26.21
CA TRP A 47 -2.08 -6.10 -25.17
C TRP A 47 -2.74 -6.40 -23.84
N GLN A 48 -3.85 -7.15 -23.80
CA GLN A 48 -4.58 -7.37 -22.56
C GLN A 48 -3.72 -8.15 -21.55
N PRO A 49 -3.21 -9.37 -21.84
CA PRO A 49 -2.33 -10.09 -20.93
C PRO A 49 -1.04 -9.33 -20.59
N TYR A 50 -0.56 -8.50 -21.53
CA TYR A 50 0.62 -7.67 -21.27
C TYR A 50 0.35 -6.65 -20.17
N PHE A 51 -0.71 -5.84 -20.30
CA PHE A 51 -1.01 -4.78 -19.34
C PHE A 51 -1.63 -5.30 -18.04
N THR A 52 -2.44 -6.37 -18.08
CA THR A 52 -3.14 -6.86 -16.88
C THR A 52 -2.33 -7.86 -16.06
N THR A 53 -1.34 -8.51 -16.68
CA THR A 53 -0.59 -9.59 -16.03
C THR A 53 0.89 -9.32 -16.08
N ARG A 54 1.53 -9.32 -17.25
CA ARG A 54 3.00 -9.24 -17.34
C ARG A 54 3.56 -7.97 -16.73
N LEU A 55 3.04 -6.81 -17.12
CA LEU A 55 3.50 -5.52 -16.60
C LEU A 55 3.24 -5.39 -15.09
N VAL A 56 2.10 -5.89 -14.62
CA VAL A 56 1.75 -5.87 -13.20
C VAL A 56 2.65 -6.80 -12.40
N ASP A 57 2.96 -7.98 -12.93
CA ASP A 57 3.87 -8.95 -12.33
C ASP A 57 5.30 -8.41 -12.28
N ASP A 58 5.77 -7.76 -13.35
CA ASP A 58 7.08 -7.10 -13.39
C ASP A 58 7.17 -5.99 -12.33
N PHE A 59 6.15 -5.13 -12.23
CA PHE A 59 6.08 -4.08 -11.21
C PHE A 59 6.01 -4.66 -9.79
N ALA A 60 5.17 -5.69 -9.57
CA ALA A 60 5.05 -6.36 -8.28
C ALA A 60 6.36 -7.03 -7.87
N THR A 61 7.08 -7.61 -8.83
CA THR A 61 8.40 -8.23 -8.62
C THR A 61 9.42 -7.17 -8.24
N HIS A 62 9.50 -6.07 -9.00
CA HIS A 62 10.37 -4.93 -8.66
C HIS A 62 10.10 -4.42 -7.24
N LEU A 63 8.83 -4.29 -6.85
CA LEU A 63 8.45 -3.85 -5.50
C LEU A 63 8.86 -4.85 -4.42
N ARG A 64 8.78 -6.17 -4.68
CA ARG A 64 9.24 -7.20 -3.73
C ARG A 64 10.76 -7.17 -3.57
N VAL A 65 11.50 -7.05 -4.67
CA VAL A 65 12.97 -6.92 -4.66
C VAL A 65 13.36 -5.67 -3.86
N PHE A 66 12.72 -4.53 -4.14
CA PHE A 66 12.94 -3.28 -3.43
C PHE A 66 12.70 -3.40 -1.92
N ARG A 67 11.57 -3.99 -1.50
CA ARG A 67 11.28 -4.19 -0.06
C ARG A 67 12.34 -5.08 0.61
N LYS A 68 12.72 -6.17 -0.05
CA LYS A 68 13.77 -7.07 0.45
C LYS A 68 15.12 -6.34 0.58
N ALA A 69 15.44 -5.45 -0.35
CA ALA A 69 16.66 -4.63 -0.30
C ALA A 69 16.61 -3.60 0.84
N GLN A 70 15.45 -2.99 1.09
CA GLN A 70 15.24 -2.08 2.23
C GLN A 70 15.37 -2.79 3.57
N ASP A 71 14.78 -3.99 3.71
CA ASP A 71 14.85 -4.78 4.95
C ASP A 71 16.31 -5.09 5.32
N ARG A 72 17.16 -5.41 4.32
CA ARG A 72 18.61 -5.66 4.51
C ARG A 72 19.37 -4.44 5.02
N LEU A 73 18.93 -3.24 4.67
CA LEU A 73 19.55 -1.99 5.11
C LEU A 73 19.06 -1.55 6.48
N ALA A 74 17.81 -1.88 6.84
CA ALA A 74 17.26 -1.57 8.16
C ALA A 74 18.00 -2.28 9.31
N ASP A 75 18.58 -3.45 9.03
CA ASP A 75 19.33 -4.26 10.01
C ASP A 75 20.80 -3.84 10.19
N ARG A 76 21.32 -2.86 9.42
CA ARG A 76 22.73 -2.45 9.49
C ARG A 76 22.92 -1.12 10.22
N GLU A 77 23.74 -1.15 11.28
CA GLU A 77 24.04 0.02 12.13
C GLU A 77 25.14 0.95 11.57
N ASP A 78 25.90 0.50 10.55
CA ASP A 78 27.04 1.24 9.99
C ASP A 78 26.61 2.18 8.86
N LYS A 79 26.59 3.49 9.12
CA LYS A 79 26.17 4.56 8.19
C LYS A 79 27.36 5.25 7.52
N GLN A 80 28.27 4.50 6.92
CA GLN A 80 29.53 5.06 6.42
C GLN A 80 29.63 5.23 4.90
N ARG A 81 28.75 4.60 4.10
CA ARG A 81 28.62 4.87 2.65
C ARG A 81 27.34 5.63 2.32
N ASP A 82 27.24 6.11 1.08
CA ASP A 82 26.01 6.68 0.57
C ASP A 82 24.90 5.63 0.60
N ILE A 83 23.84 5.92 1.34
CA ILE A 83 22.66 5.06 1.52
C ILE A 83 22.04 4.70 0.16
N THR A 84 22.18 5.59 -0.83
CA THR A 84 21.66 5.39 -2.19
C THR A 84 22.44 4.32 -2.93
N GLU A 85 23.78 4.38 -2.91
CA GLU A 85 24.63 3.39 -3.57
C GLU A 85 24.46 2.00 -2.92
N GLU A 86 24.41 1.93 -1.59
CA GLU A 86 24.19 0.66 -0.88
C GLU A 86 22.82 0.05 -1.17
N LEU A 87 21.79 0.87 -1.36
CA LEU A 87 20.45 0.40 -1.74
C LEU A 87 20.43 -0.18 -3.15
N VAL A 88 21.15 0.43 -4.09
CA VAL A 88 21.26 -0.08 -5.47
C VAL A 88 21.96 -1.43 -5.48
N ASP A 89 23.08 -1.58 -4.75
CA ASP A 89 23.80 -2.86 -4.63
C ASP A 89 22.92 -3.95 -4.01
N SER A 90 22.25 -3.63 -2.89
CA SER A 90 21.33 -4.54 -2.19
C SER A 90 20.15 -4.94 -3.07
N PHE A 91 19.65 -4.01 -3.89
CA PHE A 91 18.56 -4.25 -4.84
C PHE A 91 18.93 -5.29 -5.90
N PHE A 92 20.06 -5.11 -6.58
CA PHE A 92 20.47 -6.04 -7.63
C PHE A 92 20.90 -7.41 -7.08
N GLU A 93 21.48 -7.47 -5.88
CA GLU A 93 21.73 -8.75 -5.20
C GLU A 93 20.40 -9.48 -4.90
N ALA A 94 19.39 -8.76 -4.40
CA ALA A 94 18.07 -9.32 -4.17
C ALA A 94 17.38 -9.76 -5.47
N GLU A 95 17.58 -9.04 -6.58
CA GLU A 95 17.07 -9.40 -7.90
C GLU A 95 17.66 -10.73 -8.38
N VAL A 96 18.99 -10.90 -8.30
CA VAL A 96 19.68 -12.14 -8.69
C VAL A 96 19.14 -13.34 -7.93
N GLU A 97 18.93 -13.20 -6.61
CA GLU A 97 18.41 -14.29 -5.78
C GLU A 97 16.96 -14.69 -6.15
N MET A 98 16.14 -13.71 -6.52
CA MET A 98 14.72 -13.91 -6.81
C MET A 98 14.48 -14.39 -8.24
N GLU A 99 15.09 -13.74 -9.23
CA GLU A 99 14.88 -13.99 -10.65
C GLU A 99 15.81 -15.07 -11.21
N ARG A 100 16.96 -15.32 -10.56
CA ARG A 100 18.01 -16.31 -10.88
C ARG A 100 18.69 -16.19 -12.26
N LYS A 101 17.95 -15.83 -13.30
CA LYS A 101 18.38 -15.83 -14.70
C LYS A 101 18.54 -14.43 -15.29
N ILE A 102 18.01 -13.41 -14.62
CA ILE A 102 17.99 -12.04 -15.10
C ILE A 102 18.54 -11.16 -13.99
N CYS A 103 19.54 -10.34 -14.34
CA CYS A 103 20.07 -9.27 -13.51
C CYS A 103 20.26 -8.05 -14.41
N ARG A 104 19.73 -6.91 -13.99
CA ARG A 104 19.71 -5.68 -14.80
C ARG A 104 20.79 -4.68 -14.38
N ASP A 105 21.63 -5.05 -13.41
CA ASP A 105 22.74 -4.25 -12.88
C ASP A 105 23.66 -3.71 -13.98
N VAL A 106 24.07 -4.55 -14.93
CA VAL A 106 24.98 -4.16 -16.03
C VAL A 106 24.42 -3.00 -16.84
N VAL A 107 23.10 -2.99 -17.09
CA VAL A 107 22.45 -1.95 -17.89
C VAL A 107 22.14 -0.71 -17.04
N CYS A 108 21.64 -0.91 -15.82
CA CYS A 108 21.08 0.16 -15.00
C CYS A 108 22.11 0.91 -14.15
N THR A 109 23.32 0.37 -13.95
CA THR A 109 24.37 1.02 -13.12
C THR A 109 25.35 1.86 -13.92
N SER A 110 25.34 1.75 -15.25
CA SER A 110 26.30 2.41 -16.14
C SER A 110 25.59 3.07 -17.31
N HIS A 111 25.69 4.40 -17.38
CA HIS A 111 25.12 5.18 -18.48
C HIS A 111 25.63 4.71 -19.85
N LYS A 112 26.86 4.18 -19.94
CA LYS A 112 27.40 3.67 -21.22
C LYS A 112 26.70 2.39 -21.66
N ASP A 113 26.40 1.51 -20.71
CA ASP A 113 25.77 0.23 -20.97
C ASP A 113 24.26 0.39 -21.22
N GLU A 114 23.61 1.33 -20.54
CA GLU A 114 22.24 1.77 -20.86
C GLU A 114 22.14 2.29 -22.30
N GLU A 115 23.03 3.21 -22.70
CA GLU A 115 23.06 3.69 -24.08
C GLU A 115 23.33 2.58 -25.09
N GLY A 116 24.21 1.63 -24.75
CA GLY A 116 24.50 0.45 -25.56
C GLY A 116 23.25 -0.41 -25.77
N PHE A 117 22.56 -0.72 -24.67
CA PHE A 117 21.32 -1.49 -24.68
C PHE A 117 20.23 -0.79 -25.52
N LEU A 118 20.05 0.52 -25.38
CA LEU A 118 19.08 1.28 -26.17
C LEU A 118 19.44 1.33 -27.66
N ARG A 119 20.73 1.37 -28.00
CA ARG A 119 21.16 1.24 -29.40
C ARG A 119 20.81 -0.12 -29.98
N ASP A 120 21.06 -1.19 -29.24
CA ASP A 120 20.76 -2.56 -29.69
C ASP A 120 19.24 -2.77 -29.84
N LEU A 121 18.45 -2.23 -28.90
CA LEU A 121 17.00 -2.19 -29.01
C LEU A 121 16.53 -1.42 -30.25
N CYS A 122 17.10 -0.25 -30.49
CA CYS A 122 16.80 0.54 -31.69
C CYS A 122 17.21 -0.18 -32.98
N GLU A 123 18.34 -0.88 -33.02
CA GLU A 123 18.77 -1.67 -34.18
C GLU A 123 17.74 -2.77 -34.49
N LEU A 124 17.24 -3.48 -33.47
CA LEU A 124 16.18 -4.47 -33.61
C LEU A 124 14.88 -3.84 -34.10
N LEU A 125 14.46 -2.70 -33.53
CA LEU A 125 13.26 -2.00 -33.97
C LEU A 125 13.39 -1.55 -35.42
N LEU A 126 14.51 -0.97 -35.82
CA LEU A 126 14.76 -0.56 -37.20
C LEU A 126 14.74 -1.75 -38.16
N TYR A 127 15.27 -2.91 -37.75
CA TYR A 127 15.19 -4.14 -38.55
C TYR A 127 13.74 -4.60 -38.79
N LEU A 128 12.87 -4.45 -37.78
CA LEU A 128 11.47 -4.86 -37.87
C LEU A 128 10.59 -3.86 -38.63
N LEU A 129 10.94 -2.57 -38.59
CA LEU A 129 10.10 -1.47 -39.06
C LEU A 129 10.51 -0.89 -40.41
N LEU A 130 11.80 -0.92 -40.76
CA LEU A 130 12.28 -0.35 -42.02
C LEU A 130 12.15 -1.33 -43.19
N PRO A 131 11.90 -0.83 -44.42
CA PRO A 131 12.07 -1.62 -45.63
C PRO A 131 13.52 -2.15 -45.74
N PRO A 132 13.73 -3.33 -46.37
CA PRO A 132 15.08 -3.88 -46.53
C PRO A 132 16.04 -2.90 -47.19
N GLY A 133 15.64 -2.17 -48.24
CA GLY A 133 16.52 -1.19 -48.90
C GLY A 133 17.07 -0.13 -47.95
N ASP A 134 16.19 0.45 -47.12
CA ASP A 134 16.55 1.49 -46.15
C ASP A 134 17.40 0.95 -45.00
N PHE A 135 17.09 -0.26 -44.53
CA PHE A 135 17.88 -0.90 -43.46
C PHE A 135 19.31 -1.25 -43.91
N HIS A 136 19.50 -1.65 -45.18
CA HIS A 136 20.83 -1.95 -45.72
C HIS A 136 21.67 -0.67 -45.95
N ASN A 137 21.04 0.51 -46.00
CA ASN A 137 21.76 1.78 -46.00
C ASN A 137 22.33 2.06 -44.60
N LYS A 138 23.61 1.72 -44.41
CA LYS A 138 24.31 1.85 -43.12
C LYS A 138 24.26 3.27 -42.54
N ASN A 139 24.40 4.29 -43.38
CA ASN A 139 24.41 5.69 -42.93
C ASN A 139 23.04 6.09 -42.37
N MET A 140 21.98 5.80 -43.12
CA MET A 140 20.60 6.06 -42.68
C MET A 140 20.27 5.29 -41.41
N ARG A 141 20.60 4.00 -41.37
CA ARG A 141 20.33 3.14 -40.22
C ARG A 141 21.05 3.61 -38.96
N TYR A 142 22.35 3.90 -39.02
CA TYR A 142 23.10 4.36 -37.85
C TYR A 142 22.63 5.74 -37.39
N PHE A 143 22.35 6.64 -38.34
CA PHE A 143 21.81 7.94 -38.02
C PHE A 143 20.46 7.82 -37.28
N LEU A 144 19.50 7.07 -37.84
CA LEU A 144 18.19 6.87 -37.21
C LEU A 144 18.31 6.14 -35.86
N ARG A 145 19.23 5.19 -35.73
CA ARG A 145 19.47 4.48 -34.47
C ARG A 145 19.93 5.44 -33.37
N GLU A 146 20.86 6.35 -33.65
CA GLU A 146 21.32 7.33 -32.65
C GLU A 146 20.21 8.34 -32.30
N VAL A 147 19.44 8.81 -33.30
CA VAL A 147 18.31 9.71 -33.05
C VAL A 147 17.25 9.03 -32.17
N LEU A 148 16.91 7.77 -32.45
CA LEU A 148 15.94 7.04 -31.64
C LEU A 148 16.47 6.72 -30.24
N ALA A 149 17.69 6.17 -30.13
CA ALA A 149 18.24 5.75 -28.85
C ALA A 149 18.50 6.94 -27.93
N ARG A 150 19.26 7.94 -28.38
CA ARG A 150 19.69 9.08 -27.55
C ARG A 150 18.76 10.29 -27.65
N GLY A 151 18.12 10.49 -28.78
CA GLY A 151 17.22 11.62 -28.98
C GLY A 151 15.83 11.38 -28.40
N VAL A 152 15.32 10.15 -28.45
CA VAL A 152 13.93 9.84 -28.10
C VAL A 152 13.81 8.91 -26.89
N LEU A 153 14.39 7.71 -26.94
CA LEU A 153 14.17 6.69 -25.91
C LEU A 153 14.87 7.03 -24.60
N LEU A 154 16.14 7.45 -24.62
CA LEU A 154 16.86 7.79 -23.39
C LEU A 154 16.21 8.95 -22.63
N PRO A 155 15.85 10.10 -23.27
CA PRO A 155 15.13 11.16 -22.58
C PRO A 155 13.75 10.72 -22.06
N LEU A 156 13.05 9.86 -22.80
CA LEU A 156 11.76 9.32 -22.36
C LEU A 156 11.92 8.43 -21.12
N ILE A 157 12.91 7.53 -21.09
CA ILE A 157 13.20 6.66 -19.95
C ILE A 157 13.60 7.50 -18.74
N ASN A 158 14.50 8.47 -18.93
CA ASN A 158 14.90 9.40 -17.86
C ASN A 158 13.70 10.17 -17.29
N GLN A 159 12.80 10.67 -18.15
CA GLN A 159 11.60 11.36 -17.69
C GLN A 159 10.65 10.43 -16.93
N LEU A 160 10.40 9.21 -17.45
CA LEU A 160 9.51 8.24 -16.80
C LEU A 160 10.08 7.68 -15.50
N SER A 161 11.40 7.72 -15.34
CA SER A 161 12.11 7.25 -14.14
C SER A 161 12.41 8.38 -13.16
N ASP A 162 12.11 9.63 -13.53
CA ASP A 162 12.33 10.79 -12.67
C ASP A 162 11.35 10.77 -11.48
N PRO A 163 11.86 10.84 -10.23
CA PRO A 163 11.01 10.76 -9.05
C PRO A 163 9.95 11.86 -8.97
N ASP A 164 10.28 13.09 -9.40
CA ASP A 164 9.33 14.21 -9.39
C ASP A 164 8.24 14.00 -10.43
N TYR A 165 8.60 13.54 -11.64
CA TYR A 165 7.62 13.17 -12.67
C TYR A 165 6.65 12.08 -12.19
N ILE A 166 7.17 11.01 -11.58
CA ILE A 166 6.34 9.93 -11.00
C ILE A 166 5.42 10.48 -9.91
N ASN A 167 5.95 11.26 -8.97
CA ASN A 167 5.18 11.83 -7.87
C ASN A 167 4.08 12.77 -8.37
N GLN A 168 4.40 13.66 -9.31
CA GLN A 168 3.42 14.54 -9.94
C GLN A 168 2.35 13.76 -10.70
N PHE A 169 2.73 12.67 -11.37
CA PHE A 169 1.77 11.80 -12.04
C PHE A 169 0.81 11.14 -11.05
N VAL A 170 1.33 10.61 -9.93
CA VAL A 170 0.49 10.06 -8.85
C VAL A 170 -0.45 11.13 -8.28
N ILE A 171 0.06 12.33 -7.96
CA ILE A 171 -0.72 13.46 -7.48
C ILE A 171 -1.83 13.82 -8.48
N TRP A 172 -1.50 13.86 -9.77
CA TRP A 172 -2.46 14.14 -10.83
C TRP A 172 -3.56 13.07 -10.88
N MET A 173 -3.22 11.78 -10.78
CA MET A 173 -4.22 10.71 -10.78
C MET A 173 -5.17 10.76 -9.57
N ILE A 174 -4.68 11.21 -8.42
CA ILE A 174 -5.49 11.29 -7.19
C ILE A 174 -6.11 12.67 -6.96
N ARG A 175 -5.94 13.63 -7.89
CA ARG A 175 -6.37 15.02 -7.71
C ARG A 175 -7.85 15.18 -7.38
N ASP A 176 -8.69 14.34 -7.98
CA ASP A 176 -10.15 14.35 -7.77
C ASP A 176 -10.58 13.46 -6.60
N SER A 177 -9.64 12.76 -5.94
CA SER A 177 -9.90 12.04 -4.70
C SER A 177 -10.06 13.05 -3.57
N SER A 178 -11.18 13.00 -2.86
CA SER A 178 -11.37 13.82 -1.65
C SER A 178 -10.47 13.27 -0.53
N CYS A 179 -9.24 13.77 -0.43
CA CYS A 179 -8.42 13.60 0.76
C CYS A 179 -9.11 14.34 1.91
N ASN A 180 -9.98 13.65 2.65
CA ASN A 180 -10.65 14.23 3.79
C ASN A 180 -9.65 14.42 4.95
N TYR A 181 -9.90 15.44 5.79
CA TYR A 181 -9.07 15.74 6.95
C TYR A 181 -8.88 14.50 7.85
N GLU A 182 -9.94 13.72 8.03
CA GLU A 182 -9.91 12.51 8.87
C GLU A 182 -8.92 11.46 8.37
N ALA A 183 -8.89 11.18 7.06
CA ALA A 183 -7.95 10.25 6.44
C ALA A 183 -6.51 10.77 6.54
N PHE A 184 -6.30 12.07 6.31
CA PHE A 184 -4.98 12.66 6.49
C PHE A 184 -4.48 12.53 7.94
N MET A 185 -5.33 12.86 8.92
CA MET A 185 -4.99 12.70 10.33
C MET A 185 -4.74 11.24 10.72
N ASN A 186 -5.53 10.30 10.16
CA ASN A 186 -5.32 8.87 10.39
C ASN A 186 -3.97 8.41 9.83
N ILE A 187 -3.58 8.85 8.63
CA ILE A 187 -2.27 8.52 8.04
C ILE A 187 -1.13 9.01 8.95
N LEU A 188 -1.19 10.26 9.42
CA LEU A 188 -0.16 10.81 10.33
C LEU A 188 -0.08 10.04 11.65
N LYS A 189 -1.22 9.59 12.19
CA LYS A 189 -1.25 8.81 13.43
C LYS A 189 -0.70 7.39 13.25
N LEU A 190 -0.93 6.80 12.07
CA LEU A 190 -0.60 5.40 11.78
C LEU A 190 0.81 5.21 11.21
N THR A 191 1.39 6.24 10.57
CA THR A 191 2.71 6.06 9.95
C THR A 191 3.76 5.66 10.98
N ASP A 192 4.61 4.72 10.57
CA ASP A 192 5.72 4.15 11.34
C ASP A 192 7.06 4.73 10.88
N LYS A 193 7.05 5.61 9.87
CA LYS A 193 8.24 6.25 9.31
C LYS A 193 8.40 7.67 9.86
N PRO A 194 9.42 7.93 10.71
CA PRO A 194 9.68 9.27 11.22
C PRO A 194 9.94 10.29 10.11
N ALA A 195 10.59 9.88 9.02
CA ALA A 195 10.91 10.77 7.90
C ALA A 195 9.67 11.37 7.23
N GLU A 196 8.58 10.61 7.10
CA GLU A 196 7.32 11.10 6.51
C GLU A 196 6.67 12.16 7.42
N LEU A 197 6.70 11.93 8.74
CA LEU A 197 6.19 12.88 9.73
C LEU A 197 6.99 14.17 9.78
N GLU A 198 8.32 14.06 9.67
CA GLU A 198 9.21 15.22 9.61
C GLU A 198 8.95 16.05 8.35
N ALA A 199 8.80 15.41 7.19
CA ALA A 199 8.48 16.11 5.94
C ALA A 199 7.14 16.88 6.02
N VAL A 200 6.11 16.27 6.64
CA VAL A 200 4.83 16.95 6.88
C VAL A 200 5.01 18.11 7.85
N LYS A 201 5.78 17.93 8.93
CA LYS A 201 6.07 18.98 9.90
C LYS A 201 6.75 20.18 9.23
N ASP A 202 7.72 19.94 8.36
CA ASP A 202 8.43 20.99 7.63
C ASP A 202 7.48 21.77 6.72
N LYS A 203 6.59 21.08 5.98
CA LYS A 203 5.55 21.74 5.17
C LYS A 203 4.56 22.54 6.00
N VAL A 204 4.17 22.02 7.16
CA VAL A 204 3.31 22.75 8.11
C VAL A 204 4.01 24.00 8.64
N LEU A 205 5.31 23.94 8.90
CA LEU A 205 6.10 25.09 9.35
C LEU A 205 6.25 26.16 8.26
N GLU A 206 6.50 25.75 7.01
CA GLU A 206 6.51 26.66 5.85
C GLU A 206 5.17 27.39 5.72
N GLU A 207 4.05 26.67 5.79
CA GLU A 207 2.71 27.25 5.68
C GLU A 207 2.36 28.15 6.87
N LEU A 208 2.76 27.76 8.09
CA LEU A 208 2.61 28.62 9.28
C LEU A 208 3.39 29.93 9.14
N GLN A 209 4.59 29.88 8.57
CA GLN A 209 5.40 31.07 8.32
C GLN A 209 4.74 31.96 7.26
N TYR A 210 4.22 31.36 6.19
CA TYR A 210 3.46 32.07 5.16
C TYR A 210 2.23 32.78 5.76
N LEU A 211 1.37 32.07 6.48
CA LEU A 211 0.17 32.64 7.09
C LEU A 211 0.48 33.75 8.10
N ARG A 212 1.58 33.64 8.86
CA ARG A 212 2.03 34.68 9.80
C ARG A 212 2.60 35.92 9.10
N SER A 213 3.03 35.80 7.85
CA SER A 213 3.55 36.91 7.05
C SER A 213 2.46 37.75 6.37
N LEU A 214 1.21 37.27 6.38
CA LEU A 214 0.08 37.98 5.78
C LEU A 214 -0.37 39.15 6.67
N ASP A 215 -0.10 40.38 6.22
CA ASP A 215 -0.71 41.58 6.82
C ASP A 215 -2.23 41.56 6.54
N THR A 216 -3.04 41.33 7.58
CA THR A 216 -4.51 41.23 7.45
C THR A 216 -5.26 42.19 8.36
N ALA A 217 -6.40 42.68 7.86
CA ALA A 217 -7.32 43.57 8.57
C ALA A 217 -8.74 42.98 8.56
N GLY A 218 -9.44 43.01 9.70
CA GLY A 218 -10.84 42.57 9.78
C GLY A 218 -11.04 41.04 9.85
N ASP A 219 -12.05 40.53 9.15
CA ASP A 219 -12.52 39.13 9.23
C ASP A 219 -11.50 38.08 8.77
N ASP A 220 -10.56 38.45 7.90
CA ASP A 220 -9.47 37.57 7.45
C ASP A 220 -8.56 37.14 8.60
N ILE A 221 -8.45 37.96 9.66
CA ILE A 221 -7.63 37.64 10.85
C ILE A 221 -8.18 36.40 11.57
N ASN A 222 -9.51 36.26 11.65
CA ASN A 222 -10.12 35.13 12.36
C ASN A 222 -9.97 33.82 11.56
N VAL A 223 -10.08 33.90 10.23
CA VAL A 223 -9.86 32.76 9.34
C VAL A 223 -8.40 32.29 9.42
N ILE A 224 -7.45 33.22 9.33
CA ILE A 224 -6.02 32.91 9.44
C ILE A 224 -5.68 32.33 10.83
N LYS A 225 -6.23 32.89 11.91
CA LYS A 225 -6.05 32.33 13.26
C LYS A 225 -6.55 30.89 13.36
N ASN A 226 -7.72 30.59 12.78
CA ASN A 226 -8.26 29.23 12.77
C ASN A 226 -7.40 28.26 11.96
N GLN A 227 -6.87 28.70 10.81
CA GLN A 227 -5.92 27.90 10.01
C GLN A 227 -4.62 27.66 10.75
N ILE A 228 -4.04 28.68 11.40
CA ILE A 228 -2.85 28.56 12.24
C ILE A 228 -3.08 27.55 13.36
N ASN A 229 -4.22 27.63 14.06
CA ASN A 229 -4.55 26.67 15.13
C ASN A 229 -4.66 25.24 14.61
N SER A 230 -5.26 25.06 13.42
CA SER A 230 -5.38 23.74 12.78
C SER A 230 -4.01 23.17 12.40
N LEU A 231 -3.12 24.00 11.84
CA LEU A 231 -1.75 23.61 11.49
C LEU A 231 -0.89 23.32 12.72
N LEU A 232 -1.05 24.09 13.81
CA LEU A 232 -0.39 23.81 15.09
C LEU A 232 -0.84 22.47 15.68
N PHE A 233 -2.11 22.10 15.50
CA PHE A 233 -2.61 20.79 15.90
C PHE A 233 -1.94 19.66 15.09
N VAL A 234 -1.86 19.79 13.76
CA VAL A 234 -1.14 18.84 12.90
C VAL A 234 0.33 18.69 13.32
N LYS A 235 1.01 19.81 13.54
CA LYS A 235 2.40 19.82 14.05
C LYS A 235 2.54 19.04 15.36
N LYS A 236 1.64 19.27 16.33
CA LYS A 236 1.65 18.57 17.61
C LYS A 236 1.47 17.05 17.43
N VAL A 237 0.60 16.63 16.52
CA VAL A 237 0.38 15.21 16.20
C VAL A 237 1.65 14.57 15.63
N CYS A 238 2.29 15.22 14.65
CA CYS A 238 3.56 14.73 14.10
C CYS A 238 4.65 14.62 15.19
N GLU A 239 4.84 15.67 16.00
CA GLU A 239 5.85 15.68 17.08
C GLU A 239 5.62 14.58 18.11
N THR A 240 4.35 14.39 18.52
CA THR A 240 3.99 13.35 19.49
C THR A 240 4.27 11.96 18.91
N ARG A 241 3.93 11.73 17.63
CA ARG A 241 4.18 10.44 16.98
C ARG A 241 5.68 10.17 16.78
N ILE A 242 6.46 11.17 16.36
CA ILE A 242 7.92 11.07 16.23
C ILE A 242 8.54 10.72 17.58
N GLN A 243 8.15 11.41 18.66
CA GLN A 243 8.64 11.11 20.01
C GLN A 243 8.30 9.68 20.44
N ARG A 244 7.10 9.18 20.13
CA ARG A 244 6.70 7.80 20.42
C ARG A 244 7.52 6.77 19.64
N LEU A 245 7.82 7.05 18.36
CA LEU A 245 8.64 6.17 17.52
C LEU A 245 10.10 6.14 18.00
N GLN A 246 10.63 7.29 18.44
CA GLN A 246 12.00 7.43 18.94
C GLN A 246 12.19 6.88 20.37
N SER A 247 11.16 6.90 21.21
CA SER A 247 11.25 6.45 22.61
C SER A 247 11.20 4.94 22.80
N GLY A 248 11.12 4.16 21.70
CA GLY A 248 11.41 2.72 21.68
C GLY A 248 10.88 1.94 22.88
N LYS A 249 9.62 1.48 22.82
CA LYS A 249 9.06 0.43 23.71
C LYS A 249 8.86 0.73 25.21
N GLU A 250 9.11 1.92 25.74
CA GLU A 250 8.73 2.25 27.12
C GLU A 250 7.87 3.50 27.22
N VAL A 251 6.58 3.36 26.86
CA VAL A 251 5.57 4.11 27.60
C VAL A 251 5.62 3.55 29.02
N ASP A 252 6.00 4.42 29.95
CA ASP A 252 6.09 4.24 31.40
C ASP A 252 4.69 3.87 31.94
N ALA A 253 4.26 2.63 31.66
CA ALA A 253 2.91 2.12 31.89
C ALA A 253 2.53 2.20 33.38
N LEU A 254 3.54 2.20 34.25
CA LEU A 254 3.43 2.42 35.69
C LEU A 254 2.89 3.80 36.07
N LYS A 255 3.17 4.86 35.29
CA LYS A 255 2.62 6.21 35.56
C LYS A 255 1.17 6.37 35.10
N LEU A 256 0.76 5.66 34.06
CA LEU A 256 -0.63 5.63 33.57
C LEU A 256 -1.52 4.63 34.36
N ALA A 257 -0.90 3.60 34.96
CA ALA A 257 -1.56 2.58 35.78
C ALA A 257 -2.14 3.09 37.12
N ALA A 258 -1.83 4.31 37.55
CA ALA A 258 -2.37 4.86 38.82
C ALA A 258 -3.90 5.08 38.81
N ASN A 259 -4.56 4.99 37.64
CA ASN A 259 -5.99 5.29 37.47
C ASN A 259 -6.81 4.15 36.80
N PHE A 260 -6.54 2.88 37.12
CA PHE A 260 -7.32 1.74 36.57
C PHE A 260 -8.85 1.88 36.71
N GLY A 261 -9.35 2.64 37.69
CA GLY A 261 -10.78 2.85 37.92
C GLY A 261 -11.51 3.80 36.94
N LYS A 262 -10.82 4.43 35.98
CA LYS A 262 -11.42 5.42 35.04
C LYS A 262 -11.05 5.21 33.56
N LEU A 263 -10.60 4.03 33.17
CA LEU A 263 -10.22 3.75 31.78
C LEU A 263 -11.46 3.51 30.90
N CYS A 264 -11.38 3.94 29.64
CA CYS A 264 -12.40 3.64 28.64
C CYS A 264 -12.50 2.11 28.45
N VAL A 265 -13.70 1.55 28.52
CA VAL A 265 -13.94 0.13 28.27
C VAL A 265 -14.37 -0.04 26.82
N ILE A 266 -13.50 -0.62 26.00
CA ILE A 266 -13.80 -0.97 24.61
C ILE A 266 -14.45 -2.35 24.59
N PRO A 267 -15.69 -2.49 24.07
CA PRO A 267 -16.32 -3.78 23.85
C PRO A 267 -15.44 -4.77 23.04
N LEU A 268 -15.51 -6.07 23.36
CA LEU A 268 -14.64 -7.08 22.74
C LEU A 268 -14.86 -7.19 21.22
N ASP A 269 -16.09 -7.06 20.75
CA ASP A 269 -16.46 -7.01 19.33
C ASP A 269 -15.71 -5.90 18.57
N HIS A 270 -15.56 -4.72 19.17
CA HIS A 270 -14.77 -3.65 18.56
C HIS A 270 -13.26 -3.96 18.56
N ILE A 271 -12.76 -4.63 19.60
CA ILE A 271 -11.35 -5.04 19.66
C ILE A 271 -11.04 -6.05 18.55
N LEU A 272 -11.94 -7.00 18.29
CA LEU A 272 -11.74 -8.05 17.29
C LEU A 272 -11.74 -7.55 15.84
N VAL A 273 -12.37 -6.40 15.58
CA VAL A 273 -12.44 -5.80 14.23
C VAL A 273 -11.36 -4.72 14.03
N HIS A 274 -10.90 -4.08 15.11
CA HIS A 274 -9.94 -2.97 15.01
C HIS A 274 -8.49 -3.47 15.04
N ASN A 275 -7.77 -3.36 13.91
CA ASN A 275 -6.40 -3.90 13.72
C ASN A 275 -5.42 -3.62 14.88
N ILE A 276 -5.34 -2.38 15.37
CA ILE A 276 -4.45 -2.02 16.49
C ILE A 276 -4.87 -2.75 17.78
N ALA A 277 -6.16 -2.67 18.14
CA ALA A 277 -6.69 -3.28 19.35
C ALA A 277 -6.54 -4.81 19.32
N LEU A 278 -6.79 -5.41 18.15
CA LEU A 278 -6.61 -6.83 17.91
C LEU A 278 -5.16 -7.26 18.12
N GLN A 279 -4.17 -6.49 17.67
CA GLN A 279 -2.75 -6.81 17.88
C GLN A 279 -2.41 -6.90 19.37
N PHE A 280 -2.81 -5.91 20.16
CA PHE A 280 -2.59 -5.93 21.62
C PHE A 280 -3.32 -7.10 22.29
N PHE A 281 -4.53 -7.45 21.82
CA PHE A 281 -5.28 -8.58 22.33
C PHE A 281 -4.64 -9.93 21.92
N MET A 282 -4.10 -10.04 20.72
CA MET A 282 -3.36 -11.23 20.25
C MET A 282 -2.11 -11.48 21.12
N ASP A 283 -1.33 -10.43 21.39
CA ASP A 283 -0.14 -10.51 22.23
C ASP A 283 -0.51 -10.96 23.67
N PHE A 284 -1.62 -10.44 24.20
CA PHE A 284 -2.14 -10.84 25.51
C PHE A 284 -2.60 -12.31 25.52
N MET A 285 -3.38 -12.72 24.53
CA MET A 285 -3.89 -14.10 24.41
C MET A 285 -2.76 -15.10 24.18
N GLN A 286 -1.64 -14.68 23.55
CA GLN A 286 -0.42 -15.47 23.46
C GLN A 286 0.20 -15.74 24.81
N ALA A 287 0.37 -14.71 25.63
CA ALA A 287 0.90 -14.85 26.99
C ALA A 287 -0.03 -15.70 27.89
N ALA A 288 -1.35 -15.62 27.68
CA ALA A 288 -2.35 -16.39 28.40
C ALA A 288 -2.51 -17.85 27.90
N GLY A 289 -1.82 -18.23 26.81
CA GLY A 289 -1.92 -19.59 26.24
C GLY A 289 -3.25 -19.89 25.54
N ALA A 290 -3.99 -18.86 25.11
CA ALA A 290 -5.32 -18.98 24.50
C ALA A 290 -5.38 -18.45 23.06
N GLN A 291 -4.29 -18.60 22.31
CA GLN A 291 -4.25 -18.17 20.90
C GLN A 291 -5.20 -18.98 20.02
N ALA A 292 -5.44 -20.25 20.34
CA ALA A 292 -6.27 -21.11 19.51
C ALA A 292 -7.71 -20.61 19.43
N GLU A 293 -8.25 -20.11 20.53
CA GLU A 293 -9.58 -19.54 20.67
C GLU A 293 -9.74 -18.29 19.79
N LEU A 294 -8.77 -17.36 19.87
CA LEU A 294 -8.78 -16.12 19.10
C LEU A 294 -8.59 -16.40 17.60
N PHE A 295 -7.61 -17.23 17.24
CA PHE A 295 -7.35 -17.58 15.84
C PHE A 295 -8.49 -18.38 15.23
N PHE A 296 -9.16 -19.25 15.99
CA PHE A 296 -10.36 -19.91 15.52
C PHE A 296 -11.45 -18.90 15.16
N TRP A 297 -11.71 -17.92 16.04
CA TRP A 297 -12.70 -16.88 15.77
C TRP A 297 -12.38 -16.08 14.49
N LEU A 298 -11.12 -15.66 14.34
CA LEU A 298 -10.65 -14.91 13.15
C LEU A 298 -10.71 -15.75 11.87
N THR A 299 -10.34 -17.03 11.94
CA THR A 299 -10.37 -17.95 10.80
C THR A 299 -11.80 -18.21 10.35
N VAL A 300 -12.75 -18.31 11.29
CA VAL A 300 -14.17 -18.45 10.99
C VAL A 300 -14.72 -17.19 10.30
N GLU A 301 -14.37 -15.98 10.74
CA GLU A 301 -14.75 -14.75 10.03
C GLU A 301 -14.15 -14.69 8.62
N GLY A 302 -12.88 -15.07 8.46
CA GLY A 302 -12.23 -15.17 7.14
C GLY A 302 -12.91 -16.20 6.22
N TYR A 303 -13.31 -17.35 6.76
CA TYR A 303 -14.10 -18.34 6.04
C TYR A 303 -15.47 -17.79 5.64
N ARG A 304 -16.19 -17.11 6.53
CA ARG A 304 -17.53 -16.54 6.24
C ARG A 304 -17.47 -15.58 5.05
N VAL A 305 -16.51 -14.64 5.05
CA VAL A 305 -16.31 -13.69 3.95
C VAL A 305 -16.01 -14.43 2.64
N THR A 306 -15.11 -15.41 2.68
CA THR A 306 -14.74 -16.21 1.49
C THR A 306 -15.94 -17.00 0.95
N ALA A 307 -16.71 -17.63 1.84
CA ALA A 307 -17.90 -18.39 1.49
C ALA A 307 -18.99 -17.51 0.87
N GLN A 308 -19.22 -16.32 1.43
CA GLN A 308 -20.19 -15.36 0.91
C GLN A 308 -19.80 -14.85 -0.48
N GLN A 309 -18.54 -14.44 -0.68
CA GLN A 309 -18.05 -13.99 -1.98
C GLN A 309 -18.16 -15.09 -3.04
N GLN A 310 -17.85 -16.34 -2.69
CA GLN A 310 -17.99 -17.46 -3.63
C GLN A 310 -19.45 -17.77 -3.96
N LEU A 311 -20.38 -17.67 -3.00
CA LEU A 311 -21.80 -17.87 -3.25
C LEU A 311 -22.42 -16.75 -4.10
N GLU A 312 -22.01 -15.49 -3.89
CA GLU A 312 -22.42 -14.36 -4.73
C GLU A 312 -21.90 -14.53 -6.16
N ALA A 313 -20.64 -14.93 -6.34
CA ALA A 313 -20.10 -15.26 -7.66
C ALA A 313 -20.86 -16.42 -8.33
N MET A 314 -21.29 -17.44 -7.57
CA MET A 314 -22.12 -18.53 -8.08
C MET A 314 -23.48 -18.03 -8.59
N GLN A 315 -24.14 -17.11 -7.89
CA GLN A 315 -25.43 -16.54 -8.31
C GLN A 315 -25.31 -15.75 -9.62
N VAL A 316 -24.22 -15.02 -9.81
CA VAL A 316 -23.93 -14.29 -11.05
C VAL A 316 -23.75 -15.25 -12.23
N TRP A 317 -22.99 -16.34 -12.04
CA TRP A 317 -22.73 -17.32 -13.10
C TRP A 317 -23.97 -18.12 -13.49
N GLN A 318 -24.88 -18.34 -12.54
CA GLN A 318 -26.15 -19.02 -12.77
C GLN A 318 -27.12 -18.16 -13.60
N ARG A 319 -27.01 -16.82 -13.49
CA ARG A 319 -27.76 -15.85 -14.31
C ARG A 319 -27.29 -15.83 -15.77
N ASP A 320 -26.01 -16.07 -16.01
CA ASP A 320 -25.38 -16.08 -17.35
C ASP A 320 -25.50 -17.43 -18.09
N GLY A 321 -26.22 -18.41 -17.55
CA GLY A 321 -26.52 -19.68 -18.24
C GLY A 321 -25.32 -20.63 -18.44
N LYS A 322 -24.17 -20.37 -17.81
CA LYS A 322 -22.97 -21.24 -17.88
C LYS A 322 -23.06 -22.35 -16.82
N LYS A 323 -22.84 -23.62 -17.22
CA LYS A 323 -22.82 -24.77 -16.30
C LYS A 323 -21.62 -24.70 -15.33
N GLN A 324 -21.88 -25.11 -14.09
CA GLN A 324 -20.95 -25.12 -12.94
C GLN A 324 -19.59 -25.81 -13.21
N PRO A 325 -18.51 -25.34 -12.57
CA PRO A 325 -17.43 -26.19 -12.11
C PRO A 325 -17.82 -26.81 -10.76
N SER A 326 -17.96 -28.14 -10.70
CA SER A 326 -18.09 -28.90 -9.43
C SER A 326 -16.94 -28.65 -8.45
N ALA A 327 -15.82 -28.10 -8.93
CA ALA A 327 -14.63 -27.77 -8.18
C ALA A 327 -14.87 -26.71 -7.09
N THR A 328 -15.68 -25.67 -7.32
CA THR A 328 -15.83 -24.55 -6.38
C THR A 328 -16.53 -24.95 -5.08
N LYS A 329 -17.56 -25.80 -5.16
CA LYS A 329 -18.19 -26.39 -3.96
C LYS A 329 -17.23 -27.30 -3.19
N GLY A 330 -16.36 -28.01 -3.91
CA GLY A 330 -15.30 -28.83 -3.31
C GLY A 330 -14.28 -27.99 -2.52
N LEU A 331 -13.95 -26.78 -2.99
CA LEU A 331 -13.05 -25.86 -2.30
C LEU A 331 -13.65 -25.33 -0.99
N LEU A 332 -14.92 -24.94 -0.96
CA LEU A 332 -15.58 -24.52 0.29
C LEU A 332 -15.65 -25.66 1.30
N LYS A 333 -15.92 -26.88 0.84
CA LYS A 333 -15.91 -28.07 1.69
C LYS A 333 -14.51 -28.37 2.23
N ALA A 334 -13.48 -28.24 1.41
CA ALA A 334 -12.10 -28.39 1.84
C ALA A 334 -11.69 -27.32 2.87
N ALA A 335 -12.09 -26.05 2.65
CA ALA A 335 -11.81 -24.96 3.59
C ALA A 335 -12.51 -25.19 4.95
N ALA A 336 -13.80 -25.54 4.94
CA ALA A 336 -14.54 -25.83 6.16
C ALA A 336 -13.97 -27.04 6.93
N LEU A 337 -13.57 -28.10 6.21
CA LEU A 337 -12.88 -29.24 6.81
C LEU A 337 -11.52 -28.85 7.39
N GLY A 338 -10.77 -27.97 6.70
CA GLY A 338 -9.50 -27.45 7.20
C GLY A 338 -9.65 -26.71 8.53
N VAL A 339 -10.66 -25.85 8.67
CA VAL A 339 -10.96 -25.15 9.93
C VAL A 339 -11.32 -26.15 11.04
N TYR A 340 -12.13 -27.16 10.73
CA TYR A 340 -12.49 -28.21 11.69
C TYR A 340 -11.27 -29.02 12.15
N GLU A 341 -10.43 -29.45 11.21
CA GLU A 341 -9.23 -30.24 11.50
C GLU A 341 -8.18 -29.46 12.30
N GLN A 342 -8.01 -28.18 12.00
CA GLN A 342 -6.99 -27.34 12.62
C GLN A 342 -7.31 -26.96 14.07
N TYR A 343 -8.58 -26.74 14.41
CA TYR A 343 -8.97 -26.15 15.70
C TYR A 343 -9.89 -27.01 16.57
N LEU A 344 -10.71 -27.90 15.98
CA LEU A 344 -11.79 -28.61 16.68
C LEU A 344 -11.57 -30.12 16.77
N SER A 345 -10.79 -30.70 15.86
CA SER A 345 -10.46 -32.14 15.82
C SER A 345 -9.72 -32.59 17.07
N ASP A 346 -9.86 -33.88 17.41
CA ASP A 346 -9.11 -34.52 18.50
C ASP A 346 -7.59 -34.52 18.26
N LYS A 347 -7.16 -34.26 17.01
CA LYS A 347 -5.76 -34.13 16.61
C LYS A 347 -5.24 -32.69 16.66
N ALA A 348 -6.07 -31.70 16.95
CA ALA A 348 -5.69 -30.29 16.99
C ALA A 348 -4.80 -29.99 18.21
N SER A 349 -3.73 -29.21 18.01
CA SER A 349 -2.84 -28.76 19.08
C SER A 349 -2.32 -27.35 18.76
N PRO A 350 -2.78 -26.29 19.45
CA PRO A 350 -3.73 -26.27 20.57
C PRO A 350 -5.20 -26.40 20.11
N ARG A 351 -6.00 -27.15 20.87
CA ARG A 351 -7.43 -27.38 20.60
C ARG A 351 -8.29 -26.35 21.33
N VAL A 352 -9.31 -25.82 20.65
CA VAL A 352 -10.25 -24.86 21.23
C VAL A 352 -11.14 -25.54 22.27
N GLN A 353 -11.29 -24.91 23.44
CA GLN A 353 -12.11 -25.43 24.54
C GLN A 353 -13.61 -25.19 24.28
N VAL A 354 -14.28 -26.16 23.65
CA VAL A 354 -15.74 -26.14 23.41
C VAL A 354 -16.34 -27.50 23.80
N ASP A 355 -17.63 -27.53 24.14
CA ASP A 355 -18.34 -28.78 24.46
C ASP A 355 -18.30 -29.79 23.30
N GLU A 356 -17.95 -31.04 23.62
CA GLU A 356 -17.82 -32.13 22.65
C GLU A 356 -19.12 -32.40 21.88
N VAL A 357 -20.28 -32.11 22.49
CA VAL A 357 -21.60 -32.26 21.86
C VAL A 357 -21.73 -31.34 20.63
N SER A 358 -21.28 -30.09 20.72
CA SER A 358 -21.34 -29.15 19.60
C SER A 358 -20.33 -29.48 18.50
N VAL A 359 -19.14 -29.95 18.87
CA VAL A 359 -18.13 -30.39 17.91
C VAL A 359 -18.62 -31.60 17.13
N THR A 360 -19.22 -32.59 17.80
CA THR A 360 -19.77 -33.80 17.17
C THR A 360 -20.91 -33.45 16.21
N LYS A 361 -21.84 -32.59 16.64
CA LYS A 361 -22.94 -32.10 15.81
C LYS A 361 -22.47 -31.32 14.57
N LEU A 362 -21.39 -30.53 14.70
CA LEU A 362 -20.77 -29.83 13.56
C LEU A 362 -20.09 -30.82 12.60
N GLY A 363 -19.38 -31.82 13.12
CA GLY A 363 -18.76 -32.87 12.32
C GLY A 363 -19.78 -33.65 11.48
N GLU A 364 -20.93 -34.01 12.07
CA GLU A 364 -22.04 -34.65 11.35
C GLU A 364 -22.63 -33.75 10.25
N LYS A 365 -22.82 -32.45 10.54
CA LYS A 365 -23.29 -31.47 9.56
C LYS A 365 -22.31 -31.28 8.38
N LEU A 366 -21.01 -31.22 8.65
CA LEU A 366 -19.97 -31.08 7.61
C LEU A 366 -19.89 -32.31 6.68
N GLN A 367 -20.26 -33.49 7.18
CA GLN A 367 -20.31 -34.71 6.37
C GLN A 367 -21.59 -34.77 5.52
N LYS A 368 -22.74 -34.39 6.10
CA LYS A 368 -24.07 -34.59 5.50
C LYS A 368 -24.52 -33.47 4.57
N ASP A 369 -24.23 -32.21 4.91
CA ASP A 369 -24.76 -31.03 4.23
C ASP A 369 -23.63 -30.27 3.48
N ASP A 370 -24.03 -29.45 2.49
CA ASP A 370 -23.10 -28.49 1.85
C ASP A 370 -22.79 -27.37 2.87
N PRO A 371 -21.52 -26.95 3.02
CA PRO A 371 -21.14 -25.98 4.04
C PRO A 371 -21.66 -24.59 3.71
N THR A 372 -22.39 -23.98 4.65
CA THR A 372 -22.89 -22.61 4.54
C THR A 372 -21.91 -21.61 5.19
N PRO A 373 -22.01 -20.30 4.89
CA PRO A 373 -21.20 -19.28 5.57
C PRO A 373 -21.39 -19.29 7.10
N GLU A 374 -22.58 -19.68 7.57
CA GLU A 374 -22.99 -19.67 8.98
C GLU A 374 -22.72 -21.00 9.70
N ILE A 375 -22.02 -21.96 9.05
CA ILE A 375 -21.88 -23.33 9.57
C ILE A 375 -21.18 -23.37 10.94
N PHE A 376 -20.31 -22.41 11.23
CA PHE A 376 -19.55 -22.31 12.48
C PHE A 376 -20.18 -21.41 13.55
N ASP A 377 -21.30 -20.71 13.28
CA ASP A 377 -21.86 -19.66 14.15
C ASP A 377 -22.17 -20.16 15.57
N GLU A 378 -22.68 -21.39 15.70
CA GLU A 378 -23.01 -21.98 17.00
C GLU A 378 -21.75 -22.13 17.88
N ILE A 379 -20.63 -22.56 17.30
CA ILE A 379 -19.35 -22.75 17.99
C ILE A 379 -18.65 -21.40 18.17
N GLN A 380 -18.63 -20.56 17.14
CA GLN A 380 -18.01 -19.24 17.17
C GLN A 380 -18.61 -18.36 18.28
N ARG A 381 -19.94 -18.39 18.45
CA ARG A 381 -20.62 -17.68 19.54
C ARG A 381 -20.21 -18.18 20.91
N LYS A 382 -20.04 -19.50 21.10
CA LYS A 382 -19.55 -20.07 22.36
C LYS A 382 -18.12 -19.65 22.67
N VAL A 383 -17.24 -19.64 21.66
CA VAL A 383 -15.86 -19.17 21.81
C VAL A 383 -15.83 -17.68 22.13
N TYR A 384 -16.68 -16.86 21.50
CA TYR A 384 -16.82 -15.44 21.82
C TYR A 384 -17.32 -15.23 23.26
N ASP A 385 -18.38 -15.92 23.67
CA ASP A 385 -18.89 -15.85 25.04
C ASP A 385 -17.84 -16.26 26.08
N MET A 386 -17.03 -17.27 25.77
CA MET A 386 -15.90 -17.68 26.59
C MET A 386 -14.83 -16.59 26.69
N MET A 387 -14.38 -16.03 25.55
CA MET A 387 -13.40 -14.92 25.54
C MET A 387 -13.92 -13.69 26.31
N LEU A 388 -15.22 -13.43 26.26
CA LEU A 388 -15.85 -12.29 26.91
C LEU A 388 -16.02 -12.46 28.43
N ARG A 389 -16.38 -13.66 28.89
CA ARG A 389 -16.82 -13.92 30.27
C ARG A 389 -15.77 -14.59 31.15
N ASP A 390 -14.87 -15.40 30.60
CA ASP A 390 -13.84 -16.08 31.39
C ASP A 390 -12.83 -15.04 31.90
N GLU A 391 -12.62 -15.00 33.22
CA GLU A 391 -11.73 -14.04 33.88
C GLU A 391 -10.30 -14.06 33.33
N ARG A 392 -9.85 -15.18 32.75
CA ARG A 392 -8.50 -15.33 32.19
C ARG A 392 -8.27 -14.56 30.89
N TYR A 393 -9.33 -14.14 30.20
CA TYR A 393 -9.25 -13.53 28.87
C TYR A 393 -9.56 -12.03 28.92
N TYR A 394 -10.65 -11.59 28.29
CA TYR A 394 -11.00 -10.18 28.18
C TYR A 394 -11.11 -9.42 29.54
N PRO A 395 -11.68 -10.00 30.62
CA PRO A 395 -11.67 -9.37 31.94
C PRO A 395 -10.26 -9.09 32.49
N SER A 396 -9.34 -10.04 32.40
CA SER A 396 -7.93 -9.85 32.78
C SER A 396 -7.19 -8.90 31.83
N PHE A 397 -7.50 -8.96 30.53
CA PHE A 397 -6.94 -8.03 29.55
C PHE A 397 -7.23 -6.58 29.95
N LYS A 398 -8.47 -6.24 30.32
CA LYS A 398 -8.84 -4.89 30.79
C LYS A 398 -8.03 -4.37 31.97
N GLN A 399 -7.48 -5.27 32.80
CA GLN A 399 -6.66 -4.93 33.97
C GLN A 399 -5.16 -4.98 33.64
N SER A 400 -4.78 -5.40 32.43
CA SER A 400 -3.39 -5.55 32.02
C SER A 400 -2.76 -4.21 31.62
N PRO A 401 -1.43 -4.06 31.78
CA PRO A 401 -0.69 -2.93 31.22
C PRO A 401 -0.81 -2.83 29.69
N LEU A 402 -1.01 -3.96 29.00
CA LEU A 402 -1.21 -4.00 27.55
C LEU A 402 -2.48 -3.28 27.12
N TYR A 403 -3.56 -3.38 27.92
CA TYR A 403 -4.80 -2.66 27.64
C TYR A 403 -4.65 -1.15 27.81
N VAL A 404 -3.87 -0.69 28.80
CA VAL A 404 -3.54 0.74 28.96
C VAL A 404 -2.72 1.25 27.78
N ARG A 405 -1.74 0.47 27.31
CA ARG A 405 -0.96 0.78 26.11
C ARG A 405 -1.83 0.81 24.86
N MET A 406 -2.73 -0.14 24.70
CA MET A 406 -3.71 -0.16 23.63
C MET A 406 -4.58 1.10 23.64
N LEU A 407 -5.10 1.52 24.81
CA LEU A 407 -5.84 2.78 24.93
C LEU A 407 -5.00 4.01 24.58
N ALA A 408 -3.69 3.99 24.86
CA ALA A 408 -2.76 5.06 24.49
C ALA A 408 -2.55 5.14 22.97
N GLU A 409 -2.40 3.98 22.31
CA GLU A 409 -2.29 3.89 20.85
C GLU A 409 -3.59 4.29 20.15
N LEU A 410 -4.73 3.97 20.76
CA LEU A 410 -6.05 4.38 20.28
C LEU A 410 -6.44 5.82 20.68
N ASP A 411 -5.55 6.56 21.33
CA ASP A 411 -5.77 7.95 21.77
C ASP A 411 -7.01 8.12 22.68
N MET A 412 -7.35 7.06 23.43
CA MET A 412 -8.50 7.00 24.33
C MET A 412 -8.14 7.21 25.80
N LEU A 413 -6.87 7.45 26.08
CA LEU A 413 -6.45 7.99 27.37
C LEU A 413 -6.75 9.48 27.38
N LYS A 414 -7.81 9.88 28.08
CA LYS A 414 -7.99 11.30 28.41
C LYS A 414 -6.75 11.75 29.18
N GLU A 415 -5.95 12.64 28.59
CA GLU A 415 -4.95 13.38 29.35
C GLU A 415 -5.69 14.00 30.57
N PRO A 416 -5.10 13.97 31.77
CA PRO A 416 -5.59 14.85 32.81
C PRO A 416 -5.40 16.26 32.27
N SER A 417 -6.51 16.85 31.83
CA SER A 417 -6.62 18.28 31.55
C SER A 417 -5.90 18.97 32.70
N TYR A 418 -4.83 19.69 32.38
CA TYR A 418 -4.13 20.55 33.30
C TYR A 418 -5.21 21.39 33.98
N ARG A 419 -5.57 21.04 35.22
CA ARG A 419 -6.30 21.94 36.10
C ARG A 419 -5.30 23.05 36.33
N GLY A 420 -5.41 24.09 35.49
CA GLY A 420 -4.99 25.42 35.87
C GLY A 420 -5.52 25.65 37.27
N SER A 421 -4.61 26.00 38.16
CA SER A 421 -4.93 26.56 39.47
C SER A 421 -6.08 27.55 39.34
N ASP A 422 -7.11 27.27 40.14
CA ASP A 422 -8.05 28.21 40.77
C ASP A 422 -7.83 29.68 40.38
N ASP A 423 -8.61 30.18 39.43
CA ASP A 423 -9.36 31.42 39.57
C ASP A 423 -10.43 31.45 38.45
N GLY A 424 -11.66 31.77 38.84
CA GLY A 424 -12.87 31.45 38.10
C GLY A 424 -13.05 32.19 36.78
N ASP A 425 -13.61 31.47 35.79
CA ASP A 425 -14.91 31.82 35.24
C ASP A 425 -15.50 30.63 34.47
N VAL A 426 -16.81 30.46 34.62
CA VAL A 426 -17.61 29.35 34.09
C VAL A 426 -17.90 29.61 32.62
N GLU A 427 -17.33 28.82 31.70
CA GLU A 427 -17.96 28.57 30.40
C GLU A 427 -17.98 27.08 30.07
N SER A 428 -19.20 26.56 29.93
CA SER A 428 -19.57 25.17 29.69
C SER A 428 -19.05 24.67 28.34
N PHE A 429 -18.23 23.62 28.37
CA PHE A 429 -17.88 22.83 27.20
C PHE A 429 -19.02 21.86 26.87
N ASN A 430 -19.97 22.28 26.02
CA ASN A 430 -20.97 21.39 25.43
C ASN A 430 -20.37 20.64 24.23
N GLY A 431 -19.78 19.48 24.49
CA GLY A 431 -19.27 18.56 23.48
C GLY A 431 -20.13 17.30 23.36
N SER A 432 -21.36 17.43 22.86
CA SER A 432 -22.13 16.40 22.14
C SER A 432 -23.40 17.03 21.60
N PRO A 433 -23.75 16.76 20.33
CA PRO A 433 -24.85 15.81 20.17
C PRO A 433 -24.66 14.85 18.98
N THR A 434 -25.00 13.60 19.24
CA THR A 434 -25.64 12.70 18.28
C THR A 434 -26.71 13.45 17.48
N GLY A 435 -26.63 13.39 16.15
CA GLY A 435 -27.65 13.87 15.23
C GLY A 435 -27.81 12.89 14.08
N SER A 436 -28.68 11.91 14.26
CA SER A 436 -29.25 11.10 13.19
C SER A 436 -29.92 12.01 12.16
N ILE A 437 -29.62 11.84 10.87
CA ILE A 437 -30.54 12.22 9.79
C ILE A 437 -30.53 11.12 8.73
N ASN A 438 -31.67 10.45 8.62
CA ASN A 438 -32.07 9.69 7.43
C ASN A 438 -32.28 10.64 6.26
N LEU A 439 -31.75 10.28 5.08
CA LEU A 439 -32.46 10.30 3.79
C LEU A 439 -31.70 9.45 2.78
#